data_AF-A0A1V5FXH2-F1
#
_entry.id   AF-A0A1V5FXH2-F1
#
_cell.length_a   1.000
_cell.length_b   1.000
_cell.length_c   1.000
_cell.angle_alpha   90.00
_cell.angle_beta   90.00
_cell.angle_gamma   90.00
#
_symmetry.space_group_name_H-M   'P 1'
#
loop_
_entity.id
_entity.type
_entity.pdbx_description
1 polymer ?
#
loop_
_entity_poly.entity_id
_entity_poly.type
_entity_poly.pdbx_seq_one_letter_code
_entity_poly.pdbx_strand_id
1 'polypeptide(L)'
;MIVGVTGLFCAGKDTFAAMLEKRSFAHISLSDMIRDEILRRGQEITHERTVAVGNELRRRFGPNVLAEMALRRLEPTMNTVVTSIRNPGEVAALRRAPDFAMVFIDAAPQARFERSARRGRAGDFRDWGAFEAAEREQMASDDPAAQQLAACRDLADLRLSNDSTLEEFEAKTVEALQRIQRDFMPPRPSWDAYFMAIAEVTVTRSNCVKRRVGAVIVKNKQIVSTGYNGTPKGIANCDEGGCPRCWSFGPSGEGVGECLCVHAEENAIVQAACNGISIDGGTLYATLCPCSYCAKSIINAGIKRVVYQGSYAMDETTRQLFAEAGIESMRFEKPRARGLELIGLEDS
;
A
#
# COMPACT_ATOMS: atom_id res chain seq x y z
N MET A 1 4.58 3.89 -6.76
CA MET A 1 4.59 5.36 -6.67
C MET A 1 3.30 5.91 -7.25
N ILE A 2 2.67 6.88 -6.58
CA ILE A 2 1.52 7.62 -7.13
C ILE A 2 1.94 9.09 -7.27
N VAL A 3 1.77 9.65 -8.47
CA VAL A 3 2.03 11.07 -8.73
C VAL A 3 0.69 11.76 -8.98
N GLY A 4 0.23 12.53 -8.00
CA GLY A 4 -0.92 13.43 -8.16
C GLY A 4 -0.50 14.68 -8.93
N VAL A 5 -1.29 15.11 -9.90
CA VAL A 5 -1.01 16.29 -10.72
C VAL A 5 -2.18 17.26 -10.66
N THR A 6 -1.89 18.48 -10.20
CA THR A 6 -2.79 19.63 -10.32
C THR A 6 -2.05 20.83 -10.91
N GLY A 7 -2.76 21.91 -11.19
CA GLY A 7 -2.20 23.05 -11.91
C GLY A 7 -3.26 23.90 -12.60
N LEU A 8 -2.84 25.09 -13.02
CA LEU A 8 -3.72 26.08 -13.67
C LEU A 8 -4.21 25.62 -15.06
N PHE A 9 -5.23 26.29 -15.58
CA PHE A 9 -5.73 26.05 -16.94
C PHE A 9 -4.60 26.13 -17.98
N CYS A 10 -4.52 25.16 -18.88
CA CYS A 10 -3.50 25.14 -19.94
C CYS A 10 -2.02 25.19 -19.45
N ALA A 11 -1.77 24.89 -18.17
CA ALA A 11 -0.41 24.81 -17.63
C ALA A 11 0.40 23.60 -18.13
N GLY A 12 -0.25 22.60 -18.75
CA GLY A 12 0.43 21.42 -19.31
C GLY A 12 0.35 20.15 -18.45
N LYS A 13 -0.66 20.04 -17.59
CA LYS A 13 -0.92 18.83 -16.79
C LYS A 13 -1.04 17.56 -17.66
N ASP A 14 -1.81 17.64 -18.75
CA ASP A 14 -1.99 16.51 -19.67
C ASP A 14 -0.68 16.15 -20.38
N THR A 15 0.14 17.16 -20.71
CA THR A 15 1.48 16.95 -21.27
C THR A 15 2.38 16.23 -20.29
N PHE A 16 2.39 16.65 -19.01
CA PHE A 16 3.13 15.98 -17.96
C PHE A 16 2.65 14.53 -17.76
N ALA A 17 1.33 14.30 -17.71
CA ALA A 17 0.77 12.95 -17.61
C ALA A 17 1.19 12.05 -18.79
N ALA A 18 1.12 12.55 -20.02
CA ALA A 18 1.57 11.83 -21.22
C ALA A 18 3.09 11.52 -21.20
N MET A 19 3.91 12.40 -20.62
CA MET A 19 5.34 12.13 -20.41
C MET A 19 5.56 10.98 -19.41
N LEU A 20 4.72 10.88 -18.37
CA LEU A 20 4.75 9.78 -17.40
C LEU A 20 4.23 8.47 -18.01
N GLU A 21 3.18 8.52 -18.83
CA GLU A 21 2.68 7.33 -19.56
C GLU A 21 3.77 6.71 -20.44
N LYS A 22 4.51 7.55 -21.18
CA LYS A 22 5.71 7.11 -21.94
C LYS A 22 6.80 6.46 -21.08
N ARG A 23 6.75 6.65 -19.76
CA ARG A 23 7.67 6.10 -18.75
C ARG A 23 7.00 4.99 -17.92
N SER A 24 6.01 4.30 -18.49
CA SER A 24 5.32 3.15 -17.90
C SER A 24 4.44 3.48 -16.69
N PHE A 25 3.89 4.69 -16.62
CA PHE A 25 2.85 5.01 -15.66
C PHE A 25 1.49 4.67 -16.25
N ALA A 26 0.61 4.10 -15.43
CA ALA A 26 -0.82 4.14 -15.70
C ALA A 26 -1.34 5.56 -15.51
N HIS A 27 -2.35 5.97 -16.28
CA HIS A 27 -3.02 7.24 -16.12
C HIS A 27 -4.44 7.05 -15.59
N ILE A 28 -4.76 7.74 -14.50
CA ILE A 28 -6.11 7.82 -13.96
C ILE A 28 -6.51 9.29 -13.87
N SER A 29 -7.69 9.63 -14.36
CA SER A 29 -8.26 10.97 -14.17
C SER A 29 -9.43 10.91 -13.20
N LEU A 30 -9.44 11.78 -12.19
CA LEU A 30 -10.59 11.91 -11.30
C LEU A 30 -11.85 12.36 -12.06
N SER A 31 -11.67 13.09 -13.18
CA SER A 31 -12.79 13.46 -14.06
C SER A 31 -13.41 12.26 -14.76
N ASP A 32 -12.66 11.18 -14.99
CA ASP A 32 -13.21 9.97 -15.61
C ASP A 32 -14.17 9.25 -14.64
N MET A 33 -13.95 9.37 -13.32
CA MET A 33 -14.90 8.84 -12.33
C MET A 33 -16.27 9.53 -12.45
N ILE A 34 -16.27 10.83 -12.75
CA ILE A 34 -17.48 11.62 -12.97
C ILE A 34 -18.12 11.24 -14.31
N ARG A 35 -17.32 11.10 -15.38
CA ARG A 35 -17.81 10.71 -16.71
C ARG A 35 -18.46 9.34 -16.69
N ASP A 36 -17.85 8.37 -16.02
CA ASP A 36 -18.40 7.03 -15.84
C ASP A 36 -19.75 7.07 -15.12
N GLU A 37 -19.88 7.93 -14.09
CA GLU A 37 -21.14 8.12 -13.38
C GLU A 37 -22.21 8.81 -14.25
N ILE A 38 -21.83 9.81 -15.06
CA ILE A 38 -22.74 10.44 -16.04
C ILE A 38 -23.26 9.41 -17.05
N LEU A 39 -22.38 8.59 -17.60
CA LEU A 39 -22.75 7.52 -18.53
C LEU A 39 -23.63 6.46 -17.86
N ARG A 40 -23.33 6.08 -16.62
CA ARG A 40 -24.16 5.16 -15.82
C ARG A 40 -25.58 5.70 -15.62
N ARG A 41 -25.75 7.02 -15.52
CA ARG A 41 -27.05 7.69 -15.44
C ARG A 41 -27.75 7.83 -16.79
N GLY A 42 -27.15 7.36 -17.89
CA GLY A 42 -27.70 7.49 -19.24
C GLY A 42 -27.68 8.94 -19.75
N GLN A 43 -26.79 9.77 -19.23
CA GLN A 43 -26.70 11.19 -19.56
C GLN A 43 -25.54 11.47 -20.52
N GLU A 44 -25.69 12.49 -21.37
CA GLU A 44 -24.62 12.99 -22.24
C GLU A 44 -23.51 13.70 -21.43
N ILE A 45 -22.25 13.55 -21.83
CA ILE A 45 -21.12 14.21 -21.16
C ILE A 45 -21.00 15.65 -21.66
N THR A 46 -21.30 16.63 -20.80
CA THR A 46 -21.05 18.06 -21.04
C THR A 46 -20.19 18.65 -19.93
N HIS A 47 -19.57 19.82 -20.18
CA HIS A 47 -18.74 20.50 -19.18
C HIS A 47 -19.56 20.86 -17.93
N GLU A 48 -20.70 21.52 -18.12
CA GLU A 48 -21.63 21.92 -17.06
C GLU A 48 -22.08 20.70 -16.23
N ARG A 49 -22.42 19.60 -16.89
CA ARG A 49 -22.84 18.37 -16.21
C ARG A 49 -21.71 17.71 -15.44
N THR A 50 -20.48 17.74 -15.97
CA THR A 50 -19.30 17.23 -15.28
C THR A 50 -19.06 18.00 -13.97
N VAL A 51 -19.20 19.33 -14.00
CA VAL A 51 -19.08 20.16 -12.79
C VAL A 51 -20.21 19.84 -11.80
N ALA A 52 -21.47 19.82 -12.28
CA ALA A 52 -22.64 19.57 -11.45
C ALA A 52 -22.59 18.18 -10.76
N VAL A 53 -22.33 17.12 -11.51
CA VAL A 53 -22.24 15.75 -10.96
C VAL A 53 -21.03 15.61 -10.05
N GLY A 54 -19.90 16.23 -10.38
CA GLY A 54 -18.73 16.24 -9.50
C GLY A 54 -19.04 16.87 -8.12
N ASN A 55 -19.71 18.02 -8.11
CA ASN A 55 -20.11 18.68 -6.87
C ASN A 55 -21.18 17.87 -6.11
N GLU A 56 -22.14 17.28 -6.82
CA GLU A 56 -23.15 16.39 -6.23
C GLU A 56 -22.50 15.20 -5.50
N LEU A 57 -21.57 14.50 -6.17
CA LEU A 57 -20.86 13.36 -5.59
C LEU A 57 -20.10 13.78 -4.33
N ARG A 58 -19.39 14.91 -4.35
CA ARG A 58 -18.65 15.41 -3.19
C ARG A 58 -19.57 15.79 -2.03
N ARG A 59 -20.74 16.40 -2.30
CA ARG A 59 -21.73 16.72 -1.27
C ARG A 59 -22.32 15.46 -0.63
N ARG A 60 -22.58 14.43 -1.43
CA ARG A 60 -23.25 13.21 -0.96
C ARG A 60 -22.33 12.24 -0.25
N PHE A 61 -21.11 12.06 -0.74
CA PHE A 61 -20.18 11.02 -0.28
C PHE A 61 -18.89 11.57 0.34
N GLY A 62 -18.77 12.90 0.44
CA GLY A 62 -17.62 13.58 0.97
C GLY A 62 -16.63 14.06 -0.10
N PRO A 63 -15.79 15.06 0.23
CA PRO A 63 -14.89 15.72 -0.71
C PRO A 63 -13.80 14.79 -1.30
N ASN A 64 -13.53 13.66 -0.64
CA ASN A 64 -12.56 12.65 -1.07
C ASN A 64 -13.10 11.61 -2.06
N VAL A 65 -14.41 11.56 -2.32
CA VAL A 65 -15.07 10.43 -3.02
C VAL A 65 -14.40 10.05 -4.34
N LEU A 66 -13.99 11.04 -5.16
CA LEU A 66 -13.38 10.76 -6.46
C LEU A 66 -11.99 10.14 -6.31
N ALA A 67 -11.22 10.59 -5.33
CA ALA A 67 -9.93 10.00 -4.99
C ALA A 67 -10.11 8.57 -4.44
N GLU A 68 -11.11 8.32 -3.60
CA GLU A 68 -11.41 6.96 -3.13
C GLU A 68 -11.77 6.01 -4.28
N MET A 69 -12.56 6.48 -5.24
CA MET A 69 -12.88 5.73 -6.45
C MET A 69 -11.62 5.44 -7.29
N ALA A 70 -10.73 6.41 -7.44
CA ALA A 70 -9.47 6.24 -8.15
C ALA A 70 -8.51 5.28 -7.45
N LEU A 71 -8.40 5.37 -6.11
CA LEU A 71 -7.55 4.48 -5.30
C LEU A 71 -7.94 3.01 -5.48
N ARG A 72 -9.23 2.71 -5.65
CA ARG A 72 -9.72 1.35 -5.94
C ARG A 72 -9.39 0.83 -7.34
N ARG A 73 -9.03 1.72 -8.27
CA ARG A 73 -8.61 1.38 -9.63
C ARG A 73 -7.09 1.34 -9.80
N LEU A 74 -6.33 1.61 -8.73
CA LEU A 74 -4.88 1.54 -8.79
C LEU A 74 -4.43 0.09 -8.89
N GLU A 75 -3.57 -0.17 -9.87
CA GLU A 75 -2.83 -1.43 -9.95
C GLU A 75 -1.62 -1.38 -9.00
N PRO A 76 -1.53 -2.24 -7.96
CA PRO A 76 -0.51 -2.11 -6.91
C PRO A 76 0.94 -2.20 -7.40
N THR A 77 1.17 -2.85 -8.53
CA THR A 77 2.49 -3.06 -9.14
C THR A 77 2.90 -1.98 -10.13
N MET A 78 2.00 -1.05 -10.47
CA MET A 78 2.23 -0.02 -11.48
C MET A 78 2.37 1.35 -10.83
N ASN A 79 3.31 2.14 -11.35
CA ASN A 79 3.32 3.57 -11.07
C ASN A 79 2.10 4.20 -11.72
N THR A 80 1.45 5.15 -11.03
CA THR A 80 0.24 5.79 -11.54
C THR A 80 0.33 7.29 -11.44
N VAL A 81 -0.04 7.99 -12.52
CA VAL A 81 -0.28 9.43 -12.51
C VAL A 81 -1.77 9.68 -12.36
N VAL A 82 -2.15 10.44 -11.32
CA VAL A 82 -3.54 10.83 -11.04
C VAL A 82 -3.73 12.29 -11.41
N THR A 83 -4.62 12.56 -12.35
CA THR A 83 -4.89 13.92 -12.86
C THR A 83 -6.28 14.41 -12.46
N SER A 84 -6.56 15.68 -12.75
CA SER A 84 -7.84 16.35 -12.43
C SER A 84 -8.12 16.47 -10.93
N ILE A 85 -7.07 16.54 -10.10
CA ILE A 85 -7.21 16.78 -8.67
C ILE A 85 -7.52 18.26 -8.44
N ARG A 86 -8.65 18.57 -7.83
CA ARG A 86 -9.16 19.94 -7.70
C ARG A 86 -9.74 20.25 -6.32
N ASN A 87 -9.82 19.27 -5.42
CA ASN A 87 -10.30 19.47 -4.06
C ASN A 87 -9.27 18.97 -3.02
N PRO A 88 -9.00 19.69 -1.93
CA PRO A 88 -8.09 19.28 -0.86
C PRO A 88 -8.43 17.91 -0.25
N GLY A 89 -9.71 17.55 -0.18
CA GLY A 89 -10.14 16.23 0.29
C GLY A 89 -9.65 15.09 -0.59
N GLU A 90 -9.54 15.30 -1.91
CA GLU A 90 -8.95 14.35 -2.85
C GLU A 90 -7.45 14.17 -2.58
N VAL A 91 -6.73 15.28 -2.34
CA VAL A 91 -5.30 15.24 -1.99
C VAL A 91 -5.09 14.50 -0.68
N ALA A 92 -5.88 14.82 0.35
CA ALA A 92 -5.79 14.16 1.66
C ALA A 92 -6.02 12.65 1.54
N ALA A 93 -6.99 12.24 0.72
CA ALA A 93 -7.28 10.83 0.50
C ALA A 93 -6.15 10.08 -0.21
N LEU A 94 -5.56 10.67 -1.26
CA LEU A 94 -4.43 10.10 -1.99
C LEU A 94 -3.17 10.06 -1.12
N ARG A 95 -2.94 11.08 -0.29
CA ARG A 95 -1.78 11.20 0.61
C ARG A 95 -1.75 10.15 1.73
N ARG A 96 -2.84 9.40 1.96
CA ARG A 96 -2.81 8.22 2.82
C ARG A 96 -1.95 7.09 2.25
N ALA A 97 -1.76 7.04 0.93
CA ALA A 97 -0.77 6.14 0.34
C ALA A 97 0.64 6.69 0.62
N PRO A 98 1.54 5.93 1.26
CA PRO A 98 2.82 6.46 1.74
C PRO A 98 3.85 6.72 0.63
N ASP A 99 3.56 6.35 -0.62
CA ASP A 99 4.37 6.62 -1.82
C ASP A 99 3.68 7.62 -2.79
N PHE A 100 2.76 8.43 -2.25
CA PHE A 100 2.10 9.51 -2.98
C PHE A 100 2.89 10.82 -2.91
N ALA A 101 3.07 11.46 -4.06
CA ALA A 101 3.55 12.83 -4.15
C ALA A 101 2.64 13.69 -5.02
N MET A 102 2.44 14.94 -4.61
CA MET A 102 1.61 15.92 -5.30
C MET A 102 2.48 16.91 -6.06
N VAL A 103 2.28 17.00 -7.38
CA VAL A 103 2.98 17.92 -8.26
C VAL A 103 2.01 19.01 -8.74
N PHE A 104 2.40 20.26 -8.57
CA PHE A 104 1.72 21.41 -9.15
C PHE A 104 2.44 21.86 -10.42
N ILE A 105 1.73 21.88 -11.54
CA ILE A 105 2.24 22.42 -12.81
C ILE A 105 1.76 23.86 -12.97
N ASP A 106 2.71 24.77 -13.11
CA ASP A 106 2.49 26.19 -13.31
C ASP A 106 2.97 26.64 -14.70
N ALA A 107 2.43 27.75 -15.18
CA ALA A 107 2.93 28.48 -16.34
C ALA A 107 2.41 29.92 -16.32
N ALA A 108 3.14 30.83 -16.94
CA ALA A 108 2.80 32.22 -17.08
C ALA A 108 1.38 32.38 -17.68
N PRO A 109 0.54 33.28 -17.14
CA PRO A 109 -0.84 33.47 -17.59
C PRO A 109 -0.96 33.69 -19.10
N GLN A 110 -0.07 34.51 -19.67
CA GLN A 110 -0.04 34.78 -21.11
C GLN A 110 0.23 33.51 -21.93
N ALA A 111 1.24 32.72 -21.56
CA ALA A 111 1.54 31.46 -22.24
C ALA A 111 0.37 30.45 -22.13
N ARG A 112 -0.32 30.40 -20.99
CA ARG A 112 -1.52 29.54 -20.79
C ARG A 112 -2.69 29.98 -21.67
N PHE A 113 -2.93 31.29 -21.78
CA PHE A 113 -3.97 31.84 -22.65
C PHE A 113 -3.69 31.55 -24.13
N GLU A 114 -2.46 31.79 -24.60
CA GLU A 114 -2.04 31.49 -25.98
C GLU A 114 -2.22 29.99 -26.31
N ARG A 115 -1.88 29.11 -25.36
CA ARG A 115 -2.11 27.66 -25.49
C ARG A 115 -3.60 27.34 -25.58
N SER A 116 -4.44 27.99 -24.79
CA SER A 116 -5.90 27.81 -24.82
C SER A 116 -6.47 28.22 -26.18
N ALA A 117 -6.12 29.42 -26.65
CA ALA A 117 -6.56 29.96 -27.93
C ALA A 117 -6.12 29.08 -29.11
N ARG A 118 -4.87 28.60 -29.11
CA ARG A 118 -4.32 27.71 -30.15
C ARG A 118 -4.94 26.32 -30.15
N ARG A 119 -5.24 25.76 -28.96
CA ARG A 119 -5.79 24.40 -28.83
C ARG A 119 -7.24 24.33 -29.28
N GLY A 120 -8.04 25.36 -28.99
CA GLY A 120 -9.39 25.53 -29.52
C GLY A 120 -10.38 24.40 -29.18
N ARG A 121 -10.18 23.66 -28.08
CA ARG A 121 -11.12 22.63 -27.61
C ARG A 121 -12.34 23.25 -26.94
N ALA A 122 -13.41 22.48 -26.80
CA ALA A 122 -14.56 22.90 -25.99
C ALA A 122 -14.12 23.22 -24.54
N GLY A 123 -14.42 24.44 -24.08
CA GLY A 123 -13.97 24.98 -22.79
C GLY A 123 -12.62 25.72 -22.81
N ASP A 124 -12.00 25.92 -23.99
CA ASP A 124 -10.87 26.83 -24.15
C ASP A 124 -11.31 28.29 -24.33
N PHE A 125 -10.44 29.20 -23.90
CA PHE A 125 -10.69 30.64 -23.91
C PHE A 125 -10.02 31.30 -25.12
N ARG A 126 -10.76 32.20 -25.78
CA ARG A 126 -10.25 33.12 -26.82
C ARG A 126 -10.31 34.59 -26.41
N ASP A 127 -10.96 34.86 -25.27
CA ASP A 127 -11.07 36.18 -24.66
C ASP A 127 -10.31 36.19 -23.34
N TRP A 128 -9.47 37.21 -23.15
CA TRP A 128 -8.61 37.35 -21.97
C TRP A 128 -9.42 37.57 -20.69
N GLY A 129 -10.47 38.39 -20.76
CA GLY A 129 -11.31 38.69 -19.59
C GLY A 129 -12.03 37.45 -19.07
N ALA A 130 -12.57 36.63 -19.97
CA ALA A 130 -13.19 35.35 -19.64
C ALA A 130 -12.19 34.35 -19.04
N PHE A 131 -10.96 34.30 -19.56
CA PHE A 131 -9.89 33.46 -19.03
C PHE A 131 -9.51 33.84 -17.59
N GLU A 132 -9.28 35.13 -17.33
CA GLU A 132 -8.97 35.62 -15.98
C GLU A 132 -10.11 35.40 -14.99
N ALA A 133 -11.36 35.58 -15.41
CA ALA A 133 -12.53 35.35 -14.57
C ALA A 133 -12.62 33.88 -14.14
N ALA A 134 -12.51 32.95 -15.09
CA ALA A 134 -12.53 31.52 -14.80
C ALA A 134 -11.35 31.07 -13.93
N GLU A 135 -10.19 31.69 -14.10
CA GLU A 135 -9.02 31.42 -13.25
C GLU A 135 -9.28 31.87 -11.80
N ARG A 136 -9.82 33.06 -11.58
CA ARG A 136 -10.18 33.54 -10.24
C ARG A 136 -11.20 32.61 -9.57
N GLU A 137 -12.20 32.14 -10.31
CA GLU A 137 -13.24 31.24 -9.80
C GLU A 137 -12.70 29.88 -9.36
N GLN A 138 -11.69 29.32 -10.05
CA GLN A 138 -11.08 28.04 -9.64
C GLN A 138 -10.12 28.15 -8.47
N MET A 139 -9.59 29.34 -8.19
CA MET A 139 -8.54 29.52 -7.20
C MET A 139 -9.06 29.37 -5.78
N ALA A 140 -10.19 29.99 -5.45
CA ALA A 140 -10.75 29.97 -4.09
C ALA A 140 -12.27 29.83 -4.12
N SER A 141 -12.80 28.97 -3.24
CA SER A 141 -14.22 28.81 -2.98
C SER A 141 -14.41 28.46 -1.51
N ASP A 142 -15.43 29.06 -0.87
CA ASP A 142 -15.82 28.75 0.50
C ASP A 142 -16.68 27.48 0.60
N ASP A 143 -17.15 26.92 -0.53
CA ASP A 143 -17.88 25.65 -0.56
C ASP A 143 -16.89 24.47 -0.48
N PRO A 144 -16.96 23.62 0.56
CA PRO A 144 -16.11 22.43 0.70
C PRO A 144 -16.25 21.42 -0.46
N ALA A 145 -17.37 21.43 -1.17
CA ALA A 145 -17.63 20.57 -2.31
C ALA A 145 -17.19 21.17 -3.66
N ALA A 146 -16.83 22.45 -3.70
CA ALA A 146 -16.37 23.12 -4.91
C ALA A 146 -14.88 22.85 -5.18
N GLN A 147 -14.41 23.33 -6.34
CA GLN A 147 -12.99 23.28 -6.71
C GLN A 147 -12.23 24.36 -5.91
N GLN A 148 -11.08 23.99 -5.36
CA GLN A 148 -10.25 24.87 -4.52
C GLN A 148 -8.78 24.70 -4.94
N LEU A 149 -8.45 25.20 -6.13
CA LEU A 149 -7.15 24.94 -6.76
C LEU A 149 -5.99 25.57 -5.98
N ALA A 150 -6.18 26.73 -5.35
CA ALA A 150 -5.15 27.35 -4.52
C ALA A 150 -4.82 26.48 -3.30
N ALA A 151 -5.84 25.92 -2.64
CA ALA A 151 -5.61 24.99 -1.53
C ALA A 151 -4.89 23.71 -2.00
N CYS A 152 -5.24 23.16 -3.17
CA CYS A 152 -4.49 22.03 -3.74
C CYS A 152 -3.04 22.38 -4.12
N ARG A 153 -2.79 23.60 -4.62
CA ARG A 153 -1.43 24.11 -4.91
C ARG A 153 -0.58 24.20 -3.65
N ASP A 154 -1.18 24.67 -2.56
CA ASP A 154 -0.46 24.86 -1.30
C ASP A 154 -0.16 23.52 -0.61
N LEU A 155 -0.92 22.47 -0.96
CA LEU A 155 -0.65 21.08 -0.59
C LEU A 155 0.33 20.34 -1.54
N ALA A 156 0.86 20.99 -2.57
CA ALA A 156 1.78 20.35 -3.50
C ALA A 156 3.18 20.19 -2.91
N ASP A 157 3.76 19.01 -3.07
CA ASP A 157 5.12 18.70 -2.62
C ASP A 157 6.18 19.26 -3.56
N LEU A 158 5.85 19.33 -4.86
CA LEU A 158 6.72 19.87 -5.91
C LEU A 158 5.95 20.86 -6.79
N ARG A 159 6.65 21.88 -7.28
CA ARG A 159 6.14 22.85 -8.24
C ARG A 159 7.03 22.86 -9.47
N LEU A 160 6.43 22.71 -10.66
CA LEU A 160 7.14 22.72 -11.93
C LEU A 160 6.59 23.84 -12.81
N SER A 161 7.47 24.75 -13.25
CA SER A 161 7.14 25.75 -14.26
C SER A 161 7.32 25.16 -15.67
N ASN A 162 6.26 25.29 -16.46
CA ASN A 162 6.19 24.95 -17.87
C ASN A 162 6.19 26.22 -18.74
N ASP A 163 7.18 27.10 -18.52
CA ASP A 163 7.44 28.30 -19.32
C ASP A 163 8.58 28.11 -20.33
N SER A 164 9.19 26.93 -20.32
CA SER A 164 10.35 26.55 -21.12
C SER A 164 9.94 25.79 -22.39
N THR A 165 10.93 25.36 -23.19
CA THR A 165 10.67 24.46 -24.32
C THR A 165 10.14 23.10 -23.84
N LEU A 166 9.57 22.31 -24.76
CA LEU A 166 9.06 20.98 -24.43
C LEU A 166 10.17 20.05 -23.93
N GLU A 167 11.36 20.13 -24.52
CA GLU A 167 12.54 19.33 -24.14
C GLU A 167 13.02 19.69 -22.74
N GLU A 168 13.10 21.00 -22.42
CA GLU A 168 13.46 21.46 -21.08
C GLU A 168 12.40 21.08 -20.03
N PHE A 169 11.11 21.15 -20.38
CA PHE A 169 10.04 20.70 -19.50
C PHE A 169 10.08 19.19 -19.27
N GLU A 170 10.46 18.41 -20.28
CA GLU A 170 10.68 16.98 -20.15
C GLU A 170 11.87 16.67 -19.23
N ALA A 171 12.98 17.41 -19.34
CA ALA A 171 14.11 17.29 -18.43
C ALA A 171 13.72 17.59 -16.97
N LYS A 172 12.99 18.69 -16.73
CA LYS A 172 12.43 19.03 -15.40
C LYS A 172 11.49 17.94 -14.87
N THR A 173 10.71 17.32 -15.75
CA THR A 173 9.82 16.21 -15.39
C THR A 173 10.62 15.00 -14.91
N VAL A 174 11.70 14.64 -15.60
CA VAL A 174 12.59 13.55 -15.18
C VAL A 174 13.25 13.85 -13.83
N GLU A 175 13.76 15.07 -13.63
CA GLU A 175 14.36 15.48 -12.36
C GLU A 175 13.34 15.41 -11.21
N ALA A 176 12.11 15.87 -11.45
CA ALA A 176 11.02 15.78 -10.50
C ALA A 176 10.72 14.32 -10.13
N LEU A 177 10.63 13.41 -11.10
CA LEU A 177 10.41 11.99 -10.85
C LEU A 177 11.54 11.37 -10.04
N GLN A 178 12.80 11.71 -10.32
CA GLN A 178 13.95 11.24 -9.54
C GLN A 178 13.88 11.74 -8.09
N ARG A 179 13.46 12.98 -7.89
CA ARG A 179 13.26 13.53 -6.55
C ARG A 179 12.11 12.84 -5.82
N ILE A 180 10.97 12.63 -6.48
CA ILE A 180 9.84 11.90 -5.90
C ILE A 180 10.27 10.49 -5.48
N GLN A 181 11.00 9.80 -6.34
CA GLN A 181 11.51 8.45 -6.05
C GLN A 181 12.42 8.41 -4.82
N ARG A 182 13.17 9.47 -4.53
CA ARG A 182 14.02 9.55 -3.32
C ARG A 182 13.24 9.95 -2.08
N ASP A 183 12.36 10.94 -2.20
CA ASP A 183 11.76 11.62 -1.06
C ASP A 183 10.46 10.92 -0.59
N PHE A 184 9.76 10.22 -1.48
CA PHE A 184 8.43 9.64 -1.21
C PHE A 184 8.38 8.13 -1.34
N MET A 185 9.32 7.47 -2.03
CA MET A 185 9.27 6.01 -2.10
C MET A 185 9.63 5.43 -0.72
N PRO A 186 8.81 4.53 -0.15
CA PRO A 186 9.16 3.86 1.09
C PRO A 186 10.50 3.14 0.93
N PRO A 187 11.35 3.17 1.96
CA PRO A 187 12.64 2.50 1.89
C PRO A 187 12.44 1.02 1.65
N ARG A 188 13.40 0.40 0.95
CA ARG A 188 13.42 -1.06 0.80
C ARG A 188 13.32 -1.70 2.20
N PRO A 189 12.41 -2.68 2.40
CA PRO A 189 12.27 -3.31 3.70
C PRO A 189 13.59 -3.96 4.13
N SER A 190 13.85 -3.94 5.44
CA SER A 190 14.93 -4.75 6.01
C SER A 190 14.67 -6.24 5.75
N TRP A 191 15.71 -7.06 5.86
CA TRP A 191 15.56 -8.50 5.73
C TRP A 191 14.55 -9.06 6.73
N ASP A 192 14.57 -8.58 7.97
CA ASP A 192 13.62 -9.03 8.99
C ASP A 192 12.19 -8.63 8.66
N ALA A 193 11.96 -7.41 8.16
CA ALA A 193 10.63 -6.98 7.73
C ALA A 193 10.12 -7.82 6.56
N TYR A 194 10.97 -8.10 5.57
CA TYR A 194 10.63 -8.91 4.42
C TYR A 194 10.27 -10.36 4.80
N PHE A 195 11.11 -11.03 5.58
CA PHE A 195 10.87 -12.42 5.97
C PHE A 195 9.72 -12.57 6.97
N MET A 196 9.51 -11.59 7.84
CA MET A 196 8.35 -11.59 8.73
C MET A 196 7.05 -11.40 7.95
N ALA A 197 7.01 -10.53 6.93
CA ALA A 197 5.86 -10.40 6.06
C ALA A 197 5.51 -11.72 5.34
N ILE A 198 6.52 -12.47 4.91
CA ILE A 198 6.31 -13.81 4.33
C ILE A 198 5.78 -14.78 5.38
N ALA A 199 6.27 -14.73 6.63
CA ALA A 199 5.74 -15.55 7.72
C ALA A 199 4.25 -15.25 7.99
N GLU A 200 3.82 -13.98 7.86
CA GLU A 200 2.40 -13.63 7.92
C GLU A 200 1.60 -14.24 6.76
N VAL A 201 2.16 -14.30 5.55
CA VAL A 201 1.50 -14.99 4.44
C VAL A 201 1.32 -16.48 4.74
N THR A 202 2.26 -17.15 5.41
CA THR A 202 2.11 -18.58 5.72
C THR A 202 0.99 -18.85 6.73
N VAL A 203 0.65 -17.89 7.60
CA VAL A 203 -0.50 -17.95 8.53
C VAL A 203 -1.80 -18.24 7.79
N THR A 204 -1.97 -17.74 6.56
CA THR A 204 -3.20 -17.88 5.76
C THR A 204 -3.56 -19.33 5.45
N ARG A 205 -2.59 -20.25 5.54
CA ARG A 205 -2.80 -21.69 5.36
C ARG A 205 -3.06 -22.46 6.66
N SER A 206 -2.97 -21.80 7.81
CA SER A 206 -3.28 -22.42 9.10
C SER A 206 -4.74 -22.87 9.16
N ASN A 207 -4.94 -24.13 9.55
CA ASN A 207 -6.26 -24.70 9.78
C ASN A 207 -6.65 -24.75 11.26
N CYS A 208 -5.79 -24.25 12.17
CA CYS A 208 -6.06 -24.28 13.59
C CYS A 208 -7.13 -23.24 13.97
N VAL A 209 -8.22 -23.70 14.59
CA VAL A 209 -9.33 -22.81 15.00
C VAL A 209 -9.04 -21.94 16.22
N LYS A 210 -8.01 -22.28 17.01
CA LYS A 210 -7.68 -21.55 18.25
C LYS A 210 -6.75 -20.36 18.00
N ARG A 211 -5.69 -20.56 17.21
CA ARG A 211 -4.67 -19.54 16.89
C ARG A 211 -4.08 -19.88 15.53
N ARG A 212 -3.86 -18.88 14.69
CA ARG A 212 -3.17 -19.06 13.41
C ARG A 212 -1.75 -18.53 13.51
N VAL A 213 -0.77 -19.38 13.25
CA VAL A 213 0.65 -19.10 13.39
C VAL A 213 1.38 -19.53 12.12
N GLY A 214 2.35 -18.73 11.71
CA GLY A 214 3.21 -18.96 10.55
C GLY A 214 4.67 -18.86 10.95
N ALA A 215 5.52 -19.65 10.30
CA ALA A 215 6.96 -19.63 10.48
C ALA A 215 7.69 -19.79 9.14
N VAL A 216 8.89 -19.19 9.06
CA VAL A 216 9.78 -19.23 7.91
C VAL A 216 11.20 -19.44 8.42
N ILE A 217 11.92 -20.40 7.83
CA ILE A 217 13.35 -20.60 8.10
C ILE A 217 14.14 -20.05 6.91
N VAL A 218 15.15 -19.23 7.23
CA VAL A 218 15.99 -18.53 6.28
C VAL A 218 17.45 -18.89 6.54
N LYS A 219 18.19 -19.17 5.47
CA LYS A 219 19.65 -19.37 5.50
C LYS A 219 20.26 -18.59 4.35
N ASN A 220 21.33 -17.82 4.63
CA ASN A 220 21.98 -16.97 3.62
C ASN A 220 21.01 -16.04 2.87
N LYS A 221 20.01 -15.48 3.57
CA LYS A 221 18.94 -14.64 3.01
C LYS A 221 18.08 -15.35 1.95
N GLN A 222 18.03 -16.67 1.97
CA GLN A 222 17.15 -17.51 1.15
C GLN A 222 16.20 -18.26 2.06
N ILE A 223 14.92 -18.32 1.68
CA ILE A 223 13.94 -19.13 2.38
C ILE A 223 14.23 -20.59 2.06
N VAL A 224 14.42 -21.39 3.10
CA VAL A 224 14.75 -22.83 2.97
C VAL A 224 13.60 -23.71 3.44
N SER A 225 12.73 -23.21 4.30
CA SER A 225 11.52 -23.92 4.71
C SER A 225 10.47 -22.95 5.23
N THR A 226 9.21 -23.38 5.19
CA THR A 226 8.07 -22.65 5.75
C THR A 226 7.17 -23.60 6.52
N GLY A 227 6.43 -23.07 7.47
CA GLY A 227 5.47 -23.81 8.25
C GLY A 227 4.30 -22.94 8.68
N TYR A 228 3.17 -23.59 8.94
CA TYR A 228 2.02 -23.04 9.61
C TYR A 228 1.48 -24.09 10.56
N ASN A 229 0.73 -23.70 11.59
CA ASN A 229 0.21 -24.64 12.55
C ASN A 229 -1.09 -25.33 12.07
N GLY A 230 -1.24 -26.61 12.39
CA GLY A 230 -2.39 -27.42 11.99
C GLY A 230 -2.24 -28.88 12.34
N THR A 231 -3.28 -29.69 12.10
CA THR A 231 -3.22 -31.14 12.31
C THR A 231 -2.16 -31.81 11.41
N PRO A 232 -1.65 -33.01 11.78
CA PRO A 232 -0.61 -33.69 11.01
C PRO A 232 -1.04 -34.03 9.59
N LYS A 233 -0.06 -34.21 8.68
CA LYS A 233 -0.31 -34.60 7.29
C LYS A 233 -1.15 -35.88 7.23
N GLY A 234 -2.22 -35.85 6.44
CA GLY A 234 -3.11 -37.00 6.24
C GLY A 234 -4.21 -37.16 7.30
N ILE A 235 -4.28 -36.27 8.29
CA ILE A 235 -5.37 -36.19 9.27
C ILE A 235 -6.33 -35.08 8.85
N ALA A 236 -7.62 -35.21 9.20
CA ALA A 236 -8.62 -34.16 9.01
C ALA A 236 -8.11 -32.83 9.58
N ASN A 237 -8.44 -31.72 8.92
CA ASN A 237 -7.98 -30.41 9.37
C ASN A 237 -8.61 -30.04 10.72
N CYS A 238 -7.96 -29.18 11.49
CA CYS A 238 -8.51 -28.76 12.80
C CYS A 238 -9.85 -28.03 12.65
N ASP A 239 -10.04 -27.25 11.58
CA ASP A 239 -11.29 -26.59 11.20
C ASP A 239 -12.35 -27.55 10.61
N GLU A 240 -12.00 -28.81 10.42
CA GLU A 240 -12.90 -29.92 10.07
C GLU A 240 -13.18 -30.84 11.27
N GLY A 241 -12.75 -30.45 12.47
CA GLY A 241 -12.90 -31.26 13.69
C GLY A 241 -11.78 -32.29 13.93
N GLY A 242 -10.71 -32.26 13.13
CA GLY A 242 -9.58 -33.19 13.25
C GLY A 242 -8.74 -33.05 14.53
N CYS A 243 -8.98 -32.01 15.34
CA CYS A 243 -8.42 -31.86 16.68
C CYS A 243 -9.55 -31.70 17.70
N PRO A 244 -9.95 -32.77 18.43
CA PRO A 244 -11.06 -32.72 19.37
C PRO A 244 -10.91 -31.64 20.44
N ARG A 245 -9.69 -31.46 20.95
CA ARG A 245 -9.39 -30.44 21.96
C ARG A 245 -9.63 -29.03 21.44
N CYS A 246 -9.15 -28.69 20.24
CA CYS A 246 -9.40 -27.38 19.65
C CYS A 246 -10.88 -27.19 19.29
N TRP A 247 -11.52 -28.23 18.75
CA TRP A 247 -12.92 -28.24 18.32
C TRP A 247 -13.92 -28.18 19.48
N SER A 248 -13.51 -28.56 20.69
CA SER A 248 -14.34 -28.42 21.91
C SER A 248 -14.61 -26.97 22.31
N PHE A 249 -13.85 -26.02 21.75
CA PHE A 249 -13.86 -24.61 22.16
C PHE A 249 -13.67 -24.37 23.68
N GLY A 250 -13.07 -25.32 24.40
CA GLY A 250 -12.81 -25.21 25.84
C GLY A 250 -11.86 -24.07 26.26
N PRO A 251 -11.70 -23.83 27.58
CA PRO A 251 -10.89 -22.74 28.12
C PRO A 251 -9.44 -22.74 27.64
N SER A 252 -8.83 -21.55 27.56
CA SER A 252 -7.42 -21.43 27.19
C SER A 252 -6.52 -21.97 28.30
N GLY A 253 -5.48 -22.73 27.92
CA GLY A 253 -4.51 -23.31 28.86
C GLY A 253 -4.87 -24.70 29.38
N GLU A 254 -6.09 -25.18 29.14
CA GLU A 254 -6.50 -26.54 29.51
C GLU A 254 -6.26 -27.55 28.38
N GLY A 255 -5.99 -28.81 28.75
CA GLY A 255 -5.81 -29.93 27.83
C GLY A 255 -4.73 -29.71 26.76
N VAL A 256 -3.68 -28.92 27.05
CA VAL A 256 -2.68 -28.53 26.04
C VAL A 256 -1.99 -29.75 25.44
N GLY A 257 -1.70 -30.77 26.25
CA GLY A 257 -1.09 -32.03 25.79
C GLY A 257 -1.98 -32.90 24.89
N GLU A 258 -3.29 -32.62 24.82
CA GLU A 258 -4.24 -33.32 23.96
C GLU A 258 -4.38 -32.64 22.58
N CYS A 259 -3.71 -31.51 22.37
CA CYS A 259 -3.73 -30.80 21.12
C CYS A 259 -3.00 -31.60 20.03
N LEU A 260 -3.72 -31.95 18.96
CA LEU A 260 -3.14 -32.63 17.81
C LEU A 260 -2.45 -31.67 16.83
N CYS A 261 -2.67 -30.37 16.95
CA CYS A 261 -2.07 -29.40 16.04
C CYS A 261 -0.55 -29.30 16.26
N VAL A 262 0.22 -29.56 15.21
CA VAL A 262 1.66 -29.32 15.13
C VAL A 262 1.89 -27.81 14.96
N HIS A 263 2.90 -27.28 15.64
CA HIS A 263 3.21 -25.85 15.61
C HIS A 263 3.87 -25.43 14.29
N ALA A 264 3.85 -24.13 13.99
CA ALA A 264 4.36 -23.62 12.72
C ALA A 264 5.89 -23.81 12.61
N GLU A 265 6.60 -23.57 13.71
CA GLU A 265 8.04 -23.72 13.87
C GLU A 265 8.46 -25.18 13.68
N GLU A 266 7.72 -26.10 14.32
CA GLU A 266 7.92 -27.53 14.16
C GLU A 266 7.69 -27.98 12.72
N ASN A 267 6.58 -27.55 12.10
CA ASN A 267 6.31 -27.86 10.71
C ASN A 267 7.41 -27.33 9.78
N ALA A 268 7.93 -26.13 10.01
CA ALA A 268 9.04 -25.60 9.23
C ALA A 268 10.32 -26.45 9.38
N ILE A 269 10.65 -26.90 10.60
CA ILE A 269 11.80 -27.78 10.87
C ILE A 269 11.60 -29.16 10.21
N VAL A 270 10.43 -29.78 10.42
CA VAL A 270 10.10 -31.11 9.89
C VAL A 270 10.13 -31.09 8.37
N GLN A 271 9.57 -30.05 7.72
CA GLN A 271 9.61 -29.93 6.26
C GLN A 271 11.04 -29.80 5.73
N ALA A 272 11.91 -29.07 6.42
CA ALA A 272 13.32 -29.00 6.03
C ALA A 272 13.98 -30.38 6.10
N ALA A 273 13.74 -31.11 7.20
CA ALA A 273 14.27 -32.45 7.40
C ALA A 273 13.76 -33.45 6.34
N CYS A 274 12.45 -33.47 6.07
CA CYS A 274 11.85 -34.34 5.05
C CYS A 274 12.43 -34.11 3.65
N ASN A 275 12.85 -32.87 3.34
CA ASN A 275 13.43 -32.52 2.05
C ASN A 275 14.96 -32.57 2.03
N GLY A 276 15.61 -32.99 3.13
CA GLY A 276 17.08 -33.06 3.22
C GLY A 276 17.76 -31.69 3.20
N ILE A 277 17.09 -30.63 3.63
CA ILE A 277 17.59 -29.25 3.60
C ILE A 277 18.22 -28.90 4.95
N SER A 278 19.52 -28.56 4.94
CA SER A 278 20.22 -28.14 6.15
C SER A 278 19.77 -26.73 6.59
N ILE A 279 19.23 -26.65 7.81
CA ILE A 279 18.82 -25.41 8.46
C ILE A 279 19.78 -24.95 9.58
N ASP A 280 20.86 -25.68 9.81
CA ASP A 280 21.92 -25.30 10.74
C ASP A 280 22.53 -23.94 10.36
N GLY A 281 22.75 -23.08 11.36
CA GLY A 281 23.17 -21.70 11.17
C GLY A 281 22.06 -20.73 10.69
N GLY A 282 20.83 -21.21 10.53
CA GLY A 282 19.71 -20.43 9.99
C GLY A 282 19.10 -19.44 10.99
N THR A 283 18.19 -18.60 10.45
CA THR A 283 17.29 -17.73 11.21
C THR A 283 15.85 -18.24 11.07
N LEU A 284 15.11 -18.33 12.17
CA LEU A 284 13.69 -18.64 12.17
C LEU A 284 12.87 -17.37 12.43
N TYR A 285 11.92 -17.07 11.54
CA TYR A 285 10.94 -16.01 11.68
C TYR A 285 9.60 -16.64 12.05
N ALA A 286 8.92 -16.15 13.10
CA ALA A 286 7.62 -16.67 13.54
C ALA A 286 6.62 -15.55 13.87
N THR A 287 5.35 -15.72 13.52
CA THR A 287 4.31 -14.71 13.81
C THR A 287 3.86 -14.71 15.28
N LEU A 288 4.32 -15.70 16.05
CA LEU A 288 4.12 -15.80 17.50
C LEU A 288 5.44 -16.20 18.15
N CYS A 289 5.66 -15.78 19.41
CA CYS A 289 6.79 -16.26 20.20
C CYS A 289 6.76 -17.80 20.30
N PRO A 290 7.88 -18.49 20.02
CA PRO A 290 7.94 -19.93 20.18
C PRO A 290 7.69 -20.37 21.62
N CYS A 291 7.00 -21.49 21.78
CA CYS A 291 6.85 -22.13 23.09
C CYS A 291 8.10 -22.93 23.47
N SER A 292 8.19 -23.37 24.72
CA SER A 292 9.34 -24.14 25.21
C SER A 292 9.57 -25.48 24.49
N TYR A 293 8.53 -26.08 23.90
CA TYR A 293 8.69 -27.29 23.07
C TYR A 293 9.37 -26.96 21.74
N CYS A 294 8.86 -25.94 21.03
CA CYS A 294 9.47 -25.47 19.79
C CYS A 294 10.90 -24.96 20.03
N ALA A 295 11.14 -24.27 21.15
CA ALA A 295 12.48 -23.78 21.52
C ALA A 295 13.52 -24.90 21.55
N LYS A 296 13.20 -26.05 22.15
CA LYS A 296 14.08 -27.23 22.17
C LYS A 296 14.39 -27.73 20.77
N SER A 297 13.37 -27.83 19.92
CA SER A 297 13.52 -28.25 18.52
C SER A 297 14.35 -27.26 17.70
N ILE A 298 14.15 -25.95 17.91
CA ILE A 298 14.92 -24.87 17.28
C ILE A 298 16.40 -24.98 17.63
N ILE A 299 16.72 -25.13 18.91
CA ILE A 299 18.09 -25.29 19.40
C ILE A 299 18.75 -26.51 18.75
N ASN A 300 18.10 -27.68 18.82
CA ASN A 300 18.64 -28.93 18.29
C ASN A 300 18.76 -28.94 16.75
N ALA A 301 17.94 -28.15 16.06
CA ALA A 301 18.02 -27.97 14.61
C ALA A 301 19.21 -27.10 14.16
N GLY A 302 19.95 -26.48 15.10
CA GLY A 302 21.11 -25.65 14.80
C GLY A 302 20.78 -24.23 14.36
N ILE A 303 19.52 -23.78 14.50
CA ILE A 303 19.14 -22.38 14.30
C ILE A 303 19.96 -21.50 15.24
N LYS A 304 20.34 -20.29 14.81
CA LYS A 304 21.15 -19.35 15.61
C LYS A 304 20.43 -18.06 15.96
N ARG A 305 19.35 -17.74 15.23
CA ARG A 305 18.58 -16.52 15.44
C ARG A 305 17.08 -16.79 15.30
N VAL A 306 16.29 -16.19 16.18
CA VAL A 306 14.84 -16.26 16.20
C VAL A 306 14.27 -14.85 16.22
N VAL A 307 13.46 -14.52 15.23
CA VAL A 307 12.75 -13.24 15.13
C VAL A 307 11.25 -13.53 15.22
N TYR A 308 10.54 -12.89 16.16
CA TYR A 308 9.14 -13.22 16.40
C TYR A 308 8.23 -12.01 16.57
N GLN A 309 6.94 -12.17 16.24
CA GLN A 309 5.87 -11.20 16.53
C GLN A 309 5.00 -11.64 17.72
N GLY A 310 4.08 -10.75 18.12
CA GLY A 310 3.02 -11.03 19.10
C GLY A 310 3.04 -10.11 20.31
N SER A 311 1.93 -10.06 21.04
CA SER A 311 1.72 -9.27 22.27
C SER A 311 2.29 -9.94 23.52
N TYR A 312 2.54 -11.25 23.47
CA TYR A 312 3.10 -12.00 24.59
C TYR A 312 4.62 -11.85 24.63
N ALA A 313 5.13 -11.50 25.80
CA ALA A 313 6.56 -11.64 26.06
C ALA A 313 6.93 -13.12 26.03
N MET A 314 8.12 -13.42 25.51
CA MET A 314 8.71 -14.74 25.63
C MET A 314 8.71 -15.18 27.09
N ASP A 315 8.16 -16.38 27.33
CA ASP A 315 8.14 -16.97 28.66
C ASP A 315 9.56 -17.18 29.18
N GLU A 316 9.72 -17.17 30.50
CA GLU A 316 11.03 -17.19 31.13
C GLU A 316 11.81 -18.49 30.81
N THR A 317 11.11 -19.62 30.68
CA THR A 317 11.74 -20.91 30.34
C THR A 317 12.32 -20.87 28.93
N THR A 318 11.55 -20.41 27.94
CA THR A 318 12.03 -20.28 26.56
C THR A 318 13.21 -19.31 26.47
N ARG A 319 13.16 -18.19 27.20
CA ARG A 319 14.24 -17.20 27.24
C ARG A 319 15.53 -17.80 27.80
N GLN A 320 15.45 -18.54 28.89
CA GLN A 320 16.61 -19.21 29.51
C GLN A 320 17.21 -20.25 28.56
N LEU A 321 16.38 -21.09 27.94
CA LEU A 321 16.84 -22.08 26.96
C LEU A 321 17.60 -21.44 25.80
N PHE A 322 17.06 -20.35 25.23
CA PHE A 322 17.73 -19.62 24.15
C PHE A 322 19.02 -18.95 24.61
N ALA A 323 19.05 -18.36 25.82
CA ALA A 323 20.25 -17.74 26.37
C ALA A 323 21.38 -18.77 26.58
N GLU A 324 21.07 -19.92 27.20
CA GLU A 324 22.03 -21.01 27.44
C GLU A 324 22.57 -21.61 26.15
N ALA A 325 21.71 -21.76 25.13
CA ALA A 325 22.10 -22.30 23.83
C ALA A 325 22.76 -21.27 22.89
N GLY A 326 22.86 -20.00 23.30
CA GLY A 326 23.43 -18.93 22.49
C GLY A 326 22.59 -18.56 21.26
N ILE A 327 21.26 -18.66 21.37
CA ILE A 327 20.31 -18.26 20.33
C ILE A 327 20.01 -16.77 20.48
N GLU A 328 20.29 -15.98 19.44
CA GLU A 328 19.84 -14.59 19.38
C GLU A 328 18.32 -14.56 19.21
N SER A 329 17.59 -13.94 20.14
CA SER A 329 16.15 -13.76 20.01
C SER A 329 15.76 -12.29 20.01
N MET A 330 14.88 -11.90 19.07
CA MET A 330 14.43 -10.53 18.90
C MET A 330 12.92 -10.50 18.66
N ARG A 331 12.22 -9.64 19.40
CA ARG A 331 10.84 -9.28 19.10
C ARG A 331 10.81 -8.26 17.97
N PHE A 332 10.02 -8.50 16.94
CA PHE A 332 9.87 -7.65 15.78
C PHE A 332 8.59 -6.82 15.87
N GLU A 333 8.72 -5.50 15.72
CA GLU A 333 7.60 -4.57 15.62
C GLU A 333 7.34 -4.25 14.15
N LYS A 334 6.07 -4.35 13.70
CA LYS A 334 5.72 -4.16 12.29
C LYS A 334 6.01 -2.72 11.84
N PRO A 335 6.76 -2.49 10.75
CA PRO A 335 6.85 -1.18 10.12
C PRO A 335 5.55 -0.86 9.36
N ARG A 336 5.16 0.43 9.33
CA ARG A 336 4.08 0.93 8.47
C ARG A 336 4.63 1.19 7.07
N ALA A 337 4.38 0.30 6.11
CA ALA A 337 4.81 0.48 4.71
C ALA A 337 3.76 -0.03 3.71
N ARG A 338 3.59 0.68 2.58
CA ARG A 338 2.65 0.31 1.52
C ARG A 338 2.93 -1.10 1.01
N GLY A 339 1.88 -1.88 0.83
CA GLY A 339 1.98 -3.23 0.28
C GLY A 339 2.32 -4.32 1.29
N LEU A 340 2.89 -3.97 2.45
CA LEU A 340 2.87 -4.84 3.63
C LEU A 340 1.51 -4.79 4.35
N GLU A 341 0.73 -3.73 4.11
CA GLU A 341 -0.67 -3.58 4.53
C GLU A 341 -1.63 -4.37 3.62
N LEU A 342 -1.21 -4.78 2.42
CA LEU A 342 -2.04 -5.50 1.44
C LEU A 342 -2.30 -6.98 1.79
N ILE A 343 -1.81 -7.47 2.94
CA ILE A 343 -2.07 -8.86 3.39
C ILE A 343 -3.49 -8.99 3.99
N GLY A 344 -4.30 -7.92 4.03
CA GLY A 344 -5.73 -8.02 4.35
C GLY A 344 -6.01 -8.59 5.74
N LEU A 345 -5.08 -8.42 6.68
CA LEU A 345 -5.25 -8.67 8.10
C LEU A 345 -5.48 -7.33 8.80
N GLU A 346 -6.46 -6.55 8.33
CA GLU A 346 -7.01 -5.49 9.17
C GLU A 346 -7.74 -6.18 10.33
N ASP A 347 -7.45 -5.73 11.55
CA ASP A 347 -8.07 -6.22 12.78
C ASP A 347 -9.60 -6.24 12.63
N SER A 348 -10.16 -7.44 12.45
CA SER A 348 -11.60 -7.71 12.54
C SER A 348 -12.01 -7.97 13.98
#